data_AF-A0A8T5LHM7-F1
#
_entry.id   AF-A0A8T5LHM7-F1
#
_cell.length_a   1.000
_cell.length_b   1.000
_cell.length_c   1.000
_cell.angle_alpha   90.00
_cell.angle_beta   90.00
_cell.angle_gamma   90.00
#
_symmetry.space_group_name_H-M   'P 1'
#
loop_
_entity.id
_entity.type
_entity.pdbx_description
1 polymer ?
#
loop_
_entity_poly.entity_id
_entity_poly.type
_entity_poly.pdbx_seq_one_letter_code
_entity_poly.pdbx_strand_id
1 'polypeptide(L)'
;MKTKLIVLLLVSTFVVSIIAGPVVLAGKGGSKGPSQCKDGIDNDNDGFIDYPNDLGCDNKNDNDEWNPTIIYCGDGTCNGDETCETCSIDCGECPIPNSCSDTDGGITTYTIGTVSGYYNEEPYEYTDFCSDEMTLREYYCVNGQWNSMYYTCQGYNESGVTCMDGACI
;
A
#
# COMPACT_ATOMS: atom_id res chain seq x y z
N MET A 1 -10.73 73.00 -41.91
CA MET A 1 -10.07 72.42 -43.10
C MET A 1 -8.57 72.68 -43.01
N LYS A 2 -7.77 71.59 -42.96
CA LYS A 2 -6.35 71.42 -43.35
C LYS A 2 -5.25 72.33 -42.79
N THR A 3 -4.18 71.66 -42.33
CA THR A 3 -2.73 71.99 -42.17
C THR A 3 -2.29 71.76 -40.72
N LYS A 4 -1.24 71.02 -40.35
CA LYS A 4 0.00 70.47 -40.95
C LYS A 4 0.22 69.09 -40.25
N LEU A 5 1.07 68.14 -40.64
CA LEU A 5 2.48 68.25 -40.95
C LEU A 5 2.95 66.86 -41.44
N ILE A 6 3.50 66.81 -42.64
CA ILE A 6 4.23 65.67 -43.19
C ILE A 6 5.65 65.75 -42.63
N VAL A 7 6.12 64.70 -41.95
CA VAL A 7 7.55 64.47 -41.72
C VAL A 7 7.92 63.15 -42.38
N LEU A 8 8.63 63.29 -43.48
CA LEU A 8 9.24 62.26 -44.31
C LEU A 8 10.71 62.13 -43.88
N LEU A 9 11.15 60.96 -43.40
CA LEU A 9 12.56 60.56 -43.29
C LEU A 9 12.61 59.05 -43.64
N LEU A 10 12.71 58.70 -44.92
CA LEU A 10 13.95 58.38 -45.66
C LEU A 10 14.73 57.18 -45.10
N VAL A 11 14.44 56.03 -45.72
CA VAL A 11 15.33 54.93 -46.13
C VAL A 11 16.77 55.00 -45.61
N SER A 12 17.18 54.02 -44.81
CA SER A 12 18.59 53.67 -44.66
C SER A 12 18.79 52.15 -44.59
N THR A 13 19.18 51.64 -45.74
CA THR A 13 20.12 50.53 -45.96
C THR A 13 19.85 49.18 -45.32
N PHE A 14 19.28 48.32 -46.17
CA PHE A 14 19.61 46.91 -46.34
C PHE A 14 21.10 46.63 -46.03
N VAL A 15 21.40 46.19 -44.82
CA VAL A 15 22.59 45.38 -44.55
C VAL A 15 22.13 43.98 -44.21
N VAL A 16 21.94 43.22 -45.30
CA VAL A 16 21.97 41.77 -45.27
C VAL A 16 23.40 41.38 -44.88
N SER A 17 23.66 41.30 -43.59
CA SER A 17 24.84 40.62 -43.06
C SER A 17 24.58 39.13 -43.05
N ILE A 18 24.72 38.49 -44.21
CA ILE A 18 24.97 37.05 -44.30
C ILE A 18 26.39 36.84 -43.79
N ILE A 19 26.55 36.79 -42.48
CA ILE A 19 27.69 36.08 -41.88
C ILE A 19 27.35 34.60 -42.00
N ALA A 20 27.75 34.03 -43.14
CA ALA A 20 27.94 32.61 -43.32
C ALA A 20 29.10 32.15 -42.40
N GLY A 21 28.85 32.11 -41.10
CA GLY A 21 29.50 31.12 -40.25
C GLY A 21 28.83 29.77 -40.48
N PRO A 22 29.49 28.63 -40.22
CA PRO A 22 28.77 27.37 -40.15
C PRO A 22 27.66 27.55 -39.12
N VAL A 23 26.41 27.48 -39.58
CA VAL A 23 25.27 27.23 -38.69
C VAL A 23 25.58 25.90 -38.05
N VAL A 24 26.10 25.95 -36.83
CA VAL A 24 26.08 24.81 -35.94
C VAL A 24 24.60 24.60 -35.70
N LEU A 25 24.01 23.65 -36.44
CA LEU A 25 22.77 23.00 -36.07
C LEU A 25 23.05 22.29 -34.75
N ALA A 26 23.04 23.05 -33.65
CA ALA A 26 22.74 22.49 -32.36
C ALA A 26 21.34 21.88 -32.55
N GLY A 27 21.30 20.57 -32.74
CA GLY A 27 20.06 19.83 -32.84
C GLY A 27 19.17 20.28 -31.70
N LYS A 28 17.90 20.57 -32.01
CA LYS A 28 16.84 20.60 -31.01
C LYS A 28 16.75 19.20 -30.40
N GLY A 29 17.65 18.90 -29.46
CA GLY A 29 17.32 17.97 -28.40
C GLY A 29 16.22 18.66 -27.62
N GLY A 30 14.98 18.34 -27.94
CA GLY A 30 13.85 18.75 -27.13
C GLY A 30 14.07 18.15 -25.76
N SER A 31 14.63 18.93 -24.84
CA SER A 31 14.56 18.65 -23.43
C SER A 31 13.08 18.76 -23.06
N LYS A 32 12.33 17.68 -23.29
CA LYS A 32 11.14 17.42 -22.49
C LYS A 32 11.65 17.59 -21.05
N GLY A 33 11.01 18.47 -20.28
CA GLY A 33 11.40 18.69 -18.89
C GLY A 33 11.46 17.37 -18.11
N PRO A 34 11.91 17.40 -16.85
CA PRO A 34 11.59 16.27 -15.96
C PRO A 34 10.10 15.93 -16.14
N SER A 35 9.79 14.63 -16.19
CA SER A 35 8.40 14.23 -16.31
C SER A 35 7.67 14.64 -15.03
N GLN A 36 6.38 14.95 -15.14
CA GLN A 36 5.59 15.51 -14.03
C GLN A 36 5.90 14.74 -12.74
N CYS A 37 5.73 13.42 -12.79
CA CYS A 37 5.96 12.45 -11.72
C CYS A 37 7.38 12.32 -11.11
N LYS A 38 8.29 13.24 -11.42
CA LYS A 38 9.61 13.39 -10.77
C LYS A 38 10.13 14.84 -10.80
N ASP A 39 9.28 15.82 -11.05
CA ASP A 39 9.68 17.22 -11.18
C ASP A 39 9.55 18.02 -9.87
N GLY A 40 8.95 17.43 -8.84
CA GLY A 40 8.79 18.03 -7.52
C GLY A 40 7.66 19.05 -7.45
N ILE A 41 6.77 19.08 -8.44
CA ILE A 41 5.61 19.97 -8.53
C ILE A 41 4.36 19.10 -8.62
N ASP A 42 3.35 19.42 -7.82
CA ASP A 42 2.00 18.89 -7.98
C ASP A 42 1.34 19.53 -9.21
N ASN A 43 1.40 18.84 -10.35
CA ASN A 43 0.97 19.32 -11.66
C ASN A 43 -0.57 19.26 -11.83
N ASP A 44 -1.28 18.44 -11.07
CA ASP A 44 -2.73 18.30 -11.13
C ASP A 44 -3.48 18.96 -9.93
N ASN A 45 -2.71 19.44 -8.95
CA ASN A 45 -3.12 20.15 -7.72
C ASN A 45 -3.96 19.30 -6.76
N ASP A 46 -3.66 18.01 -6.63
CA ASP A 46 -4.37 17.08 -5.74
C ASP A 46 -3.73 16.90 -4.36
N GLY A 47 -2.56 17.50 -4.14
CA GLY A 47 -1.80 17.47 -2.90
C GLY A 47 -0.72 16.38 -2.85
N PHE A 48 -0.67 15.48 -3.83
CA PHE A 48 0.43 14.56 -4.08
C PHE A 48 1.36 15.17 -5.14
N ILE A 49 2.67 14.83 -5.10
CA ILE A 49 3.69 15.58 -5.85
C ILE A 49 4.39 14.73 -6.91
N ASP A 50 4.75 13.50 -6.59
CA ASP A 50 5.59 12.68 -7.46
C ASP A 50 5.42 11.19 -7.09
N TYR A 51 5.86 10.30 -7.99
CA TYR A 51 5.97 8.88 -7.70
C TYR A 51 6.95 8.58 -6.53
N PRO A 52 6.63 7.68 -5.59
CA PRO A 52 5.48 6.74 -5.58
C PRO A 52 4.27 7.23 -4.77
N ASN A 53 4.29 8.48 -4.29
CA ASN A 53 3.27 8.98 -3.38
C ASN A 53 2.04 9.48 -4.14
N ASP A 54 2.23 9.90 -5.38
CA ASP A 54 1.17 10.33 -6.30
C ASP A 54 0.58 9.13 -7.06
N LEU A 55 -0.75 8.99 -6.99
CA LEU A 55 -1.52 7.89 -7.60
C LEU A 55 -1.84 8.14 -9.09
N GLY A 56 -1.74 9.38 -9.56
CA GLY A 56 -1.80 9.72 -10.97
C GLY A 56 -0.56 9.25 -11.74
N CYS A 57 0.53 8.96 -11.03
CA CYS A 57 1.79 8.52 -11.60
C CYS A 57 1.96 6.99 -11.72
N ASP A 58 1.99 6.46 -12.95
CA ASP A 58 2.29 5.04 -13.18
C ASP A 58 3.76 4.68 -12.81
N ASN A 59 4.68 5.63 -13.01
CA ASN A 59 6.11 5.51 -12.69
C ASN A 59 6.83 6.87 -12.77
N LYS A 60 8.09 6.94 -12.29
CA LYS A 60 8.94 8.17 -12.34
C LYS A 60 9.20 8.78 -13.72
N ASN A 61 8.85 8.12 -14.84
CA ASN A 61 9.02 8.67 -16.18
C ASN A 61 7.68 9.07 -16.84
N ASP A 62 6.58 8.86 -16.11
CA ASP A 62 5.25 9.27 -16.51
C ASP A 62 5.12 10.79 -16.50
N ASN A 63 4.40 11.33 -17.48
CA ASN A 63 4.18 12.77 -17.64
C ASN A 63 2.70 13.14 -17.47
N ASP A 64 1.92 12.25 -16.85
CA ASP A 64 0.56 12.50 -16.45
C ASP A 64 0.51 12.24 -14.94
N GLU A 65 0.21 13.28 -14.18
CA GLU A 65 -0.15 13.19 -12.76
C GLU A 65 -1.67 13.15 -12.59
N TRP A 66 -2.44 13.22 -13.66
CA TRP A 66 -3.89 13.27 -13.53
C TRP A 66 -4.43 11.90 -13.09
N ASN A 67 -4.79 11.80 -11.82
CA ASN A 67 -5.86 10.93 -11.38
C ASN A 67 -7.17 11.72 -11.33
N PRO A 68 -8.34 11.04 -11.37
CA PRO A 68 -9.57 11.68 -10.97
C PRO A 68 -9.43 12.15 -9.51
N THR A 69 -9.05 13.42 -9.36
CA THR A 69 -8.95 14.12 -8.09
C THR A 69 -10.32 14.20 -7.49
N ILE A 70 -10.60 13.32 -6.54
CA ILE A 70 -11.57 13.64 -5.54
C ILE A 70 -10.89 13.50 -4.18
N ILE A 71 -10.44 14.65 -3.67
CA ILE A 71 -10.10 14.84 -2.27
C ILE A 71 -11.38 14.59 -1.49
N TYR A 72 -11.54 13.35 -1.02
CA TYR A 72 -12.44 13.02 0.07
C TYR A 72 -11.63 13.00 1.38
N CYS A 73 -10.39 12.48 1.36
CA CYS A 73 -9.64 12.17 2.57
C CYS A 73 -9.00 13.40 3.25
N GLY A 74 -9.19 13.51 4.56
CA GLY A 74 -8.75 14.60 5.42
C GLY A 74 -9.75 15.74 5.57
N ASP A 75 -11.00 15.59 5.07
CA ASP A 75 -12.07 16.57 5.23
C ASP A 75 -12.83 16.44 6.57
N GLY A 76 -12.52 15.37 7.32
CA GLY A 76 -13.11 15.06 8.62
C GLY A 76 -14.43 14.28 8.54
N THR A 77 -14.81 13.78 7.35
CA THR A 77 -16.06 13.05 7.12
C THR A 77 -15.83 11.82 6.24
N CYS A 78 -16.01 10.62 6.79
CA CYS A 78 -16.00 9.38 6.02
C CYS A 78 -17.18 9.29 5.03
N ASN A 79 -16.96 9.58 3.74
CA ASN A 79 -18.00 9.59 2.71
C ASN A 79 -17.48 9.28 1.29
N GLY A 80 -18.39 9.10 0.32
CA GLY A 80 -18.02 8.78 -1.07
C GLY A 80 -17.47 7.35 -1.21
N ASP A 81 -16.31 7.22 -1.86
CA ASP A 81 -15.58 5.96 -2.05
C ASP A 81 -14.49 5.74 -0.97
N GLU A 82 -14.55 6.49 0.13
CA GLU A 82 -13.65 6.31 1.25
C GLU A 82 -13.95 5.03 2.02
N THR A 83 -12.87 4.34 2.37
CA THR A 83 -12.89 3.18 3.26
C THR A 83 -11.79 3.35 4.29
N CYS A 84 -11.81 2.59 5.37
CA CYS A 84 -10.69 2.55 6.30
C CYS A 84 -9.37 2.09 5.63
N GLU A 85 -9.42 1.42 4.48
CA GLU A 85 -8.23 0.99 3.72
C GLU A 85 -7.67 2.12 2.85
N THR A 86 -8.53 2.99 2.32
CA THR A 86 -8.16 4.08 1.40
C THR A 86 -8.05 5.44 2.08
N CYS A 87 -8.70 5.63 3.23
CA CYS A 87 -8.68 6.85 4.03
C CYS A 87 -8.94 6.56 5.53
N SER A 88 -7.96 5.97 6.22
CA SER A 88 -8.08 5.73 7.67
C SER A 88 -8.11 7.02 8.51
N ILE A 89 -7.69 8.15 7.94
CA ILE A 89 -7.69 9.46 8.60
C ILE A 89 -9.11 9.90 8.95
N ASP A 90 -10.07 9.72 8.02
CA ASP A 90 -11.46 10.13 8.23
C ASP A 90 -12.39 8.95 8.55
N CYS A 91 -12.14 7.76 7.99
CA CYS A 91 -12.94 6.56 8.22
C CYS A 91 -12.48 5.73 9.42
N GLY A 92 -11.35 6.07 10.04
CA GLY A 92 -10.74 5.33 11.14
C GLY A 92 -9.96 4.09 10.70
N GLU A 93 -9.41 3.37 11.68
CA GLU A 93 -8.71 2.11 11.46
C GLU A 93 -9.67 1.02 11.00
N CYS A 94 -9.21 0.11 10.12
CA CYS A 94 -10.02 -1.02 9.73
C CYS A 94 -10.18 -2.01 10.90
N PRO A 95 -11.39 -2.59 11.07
CA PRO A 95 -11.57 -3.66 12.06
C PRO A 95 -10.64 -4.82 11.71
N ILE A 96 -9.88 -5.31 12.70
CA ILE A 96 -8.99 -6.45 12.49
C ILE A 96 -9.87 -7.69 12.29
N PRO A 97 -9.80 -8.36 11.14
CA PRO A 97 -10.67 -9.50 10.86
C PRO A 97 -10.34 -10.68 11.78
N ASN A 98 -11.35 -11.48 12.09
CA ASN A 98 -11.14 -12.74 12.78
C ASN A 98 -10.15 -13.59 11.99
N SER A 99 -9.12 -14.06 12.68
CA SER A 99 -8.02 -14.81 12.07
C SER A 99 -7.52 -15.86 13.04
N CYS A 100 -6.96 -16.94 12.50
CA CYS A 100 -6.39 -18.04 13.26
C CYS A 100 -5.21 -18.62 12.48
N SER A 101 -4.05 -18.68 13.13
CA SER A 101 -2.85 -19.35 12.69
C SER A 101 -2.53 -20.47 13.68
N ASP A 102 -2.03 -21.58 13.18
CA ASP A 102 -1.82 -22.83 13.90
C ASP A 102 -0.40 -23.34 13.59
N THR A 103 0.43 -23.58 14.60
CA THR A 103 1.87 -23.89 14.38
C THR A 103 2.15 -25.32 13.94
N ASP A 104 1.30 -26.26 14.31
CA ASP A 104 1.44 -27.69 14.05
C ASP A 104 0.31 -28.24 13.17
N GLY A 105 -0.79 -27.49 13.05
CA GLY A 105 -1.69 -27.55 11.92
C GLY A 105 -2.83 -28.53 12.11
N GLY A 106 -3.97 -28.02 12.57
CA GLY A 106 -5.16 -28.82 12.78
C GLY A 106 -5.06 -29.58 14.08
N ILE A 107 -5.53 -30.83 14.09
CA ILE A 107 -5.57 -31.65 15.31
C ILE A 107 -4.37 -32.59 15.31
N THR A 108 -3.33 -32.26 16.06
CA THR A 108 -2.01 -32.89 16.10
C THR A 108 -1.55 -33.20 17.53
N THR A 109 -2.17 -34.21 18.16
CA THR A 109 -1.96 -34.56 19.58
C THR A 109 -0.55 -35.02 20.01
N TYR A 110 0.41 -35.14 19.10
CA TYR A 110 1.77 -35.63 19.38
C TYR A 110 2.84 -34.55 19.26
N THR A 111 2.44 -33.34 18.86
CA THR A 111 3.32 -32.16 18.74
C THR A 111 2.72 -31.08 19.61
N ILE A 112 3.55 -30.27 20.25
CA ILE A 112 3.04 -29.09 20.96
C ILE A 112 2.69 -28.01 19.92
N GLY A 113 1.42 -27.62 19.91
CA GLY A 113 0.85 -26.60 19.06
C GLY A 113 0.56 -25.30 19.79
N THR A 114 0.48 -24.21 19.03
CA THR A 114 -0.02 -22.92 19.48
C THR A 114 -0.89 -22.33 18.38
N VAL A 115 -2.12 -21.97 18.76
CA VAL A 115 -2.99 -21.14 17.93
C VAL A 115 -2.88 -19.68 18.34
N SER A 116 -2.77 -18.80 17.36
CA SER A 116 -2.75 -17.35 17.57
C SER A 116 -3.55 -16.62 16.50
N GLY A 117 -4.05 -15.43 16.82
CA GLY A 117 -4.82 -14.63 15.87
C GLY A 117 -5.64 -13.55 16.55
N TYR A 118 -6.72 -13.14 15.90
CA TYR A 118 -7.63 -12.12 16.38
C TYR A 118 -9.06 -12.66 16.42
N TYR A 119 -9.80 -12.30 17.47
CA TYR A 119 -11.21 -12.58 17.57
C TYR A 119 -11.94 -11.38 18.17
N ASN A 120 -12.87 -10.78 17.42
CA ASN A 120 -13.53 -9.52 17.78
C ASN A 120 -12.51 -8.43 18.17
N GLU A 121 -11.51 -8.21 17.33
CA GLU A 121 -10.43 -7.21 17.50
C GLU A 121 -9.47 -7.47 18.67
N GLU A 122 -9.72 -8.48 19.50
CA GLU A 122 -8.82 -8.87 20.59
C GLU A 122 -7.83 -9.94 20.12
N PRO A 123 -6.52 -9.75 20.33
CA PRO A 123 -5.53 -10.77 20.05
C PRO A 123 -5.65 -11.93 21.04
N TYR A 124 -5.45 -13.15 20.57
CA TYR A 124 -5.39 -14.34 21.42
C TYR A 124 -4.20 -15.22 21.06
N GLU A 125 -3.75 -15.99 22.05
CA GLU A 125 -2.74 -17.02 21.91
C GLU A 125 -3.08 -18.17 22.88
N TYR A 126 -3.21 -19.39 22.36
CA TYR A 126 -3.45 -20.59 23.14
C TYR A 126 -2.49 -21.69 22.72
N THR A 127 -1.76 -22.22 23.69
CA THR A 127 -0.86 -23.36 23.50
C THR A 127 -1.51 -24.62 24.04
N ASP A 128 -1.24 -25.73 23.39
CA ASP A 128 -1.65 -27.05 23.87
C ASP A 128 -1.11 -27.31 25.27
N PHE A 129 -1.92 -27.95 26.10
CA PHE A 129 -1.49 -28.26 27.45
C PHE A 129 -2.14 -29.51 28.00
N CYS A 130 -1.44 -30.13 28.94
CA CYS A 130 -1.93 -31.28 29.67
C CYS A 130 -2.84 -30.81 30.81
N SER A 131 -4.12 -31.16 30.73
CA SER A 131 -5.07 -30.94 31.82
C SER A 131 -4.84 -31.90 32.98
N ASP A 132 -4.35 -33.11 32.68
CA ASP A 132 -3.86 -34.11 33.62
C ASP A 132 -2.89 -35.06 32.90
N GLU A 133 -2.39 -36.09 33.59
CA GLU A 133 -1.38 -37.05 33.07
C GLU A 133 -1.84 -37.81 31.81
N MET A 134 -3.14 -37.85 31.53
CA MET A 134 -3.71 -38.60 30.40
C MET A 134 -4.55 -37.72 29.46
N THR A 135 -4.80 -36.47 29.81
CA THR A 135 -5.73 -35.61 29.08
C THR A 135 -5.00 -34.41 28.49
N LEU A 136 -4.87 -34.40 27.17
CA LEU A 136 -4.40 -33.27 26.38
C LEU A 136 -5.59 -32.35 26.05
N ARG A 137 -5.43 -31.06 26.28
CA ARG A 137 -6.28 -30.05 25.67
C ARG A 137 -5.56 -29.50 24.44
N GLU A 138 -6.10 -29.85 23.30
CA GLU A 138 -5.66 -29.42 21.98
C GLU A 138 -6.35 -28.12 21.60
N TYR A 139 -5.60 -27.15 21.09
CA TYR A 139 -6.09 -25.96 20.40
C TYR A 139 -5.74 -26.03 18.93
N TYR A 140 -6.72 -25.74 18.07
CA TYR A 140 -6.55 -25.88 16.62
C TYR A 140 -7.41 -24.87 15.85
N CYS A 141 -7.01 -24.56 14.62
CA CYS A 141 -7.79 -23.68 13.75
C CYS A 141 -8.79 -24.43 12.87
N VAL A 142 -10.04 -23.94 12.79
CA VAL A 142 -11.06 -24.39 11.81
C VAL A 142 -11.74 -23.18 11.20
N ASN A 143 -11.78 -23.11 9.87
CA ASN A 143 -12.41 -22.01 9.12
C ASN A 143 -11.96 -20.61 9.58
N GLY A 144 -10.69 -20.46 9.96
CA GLY A 144 -10.12 -19.19 10.43
C GLY A 144 -10.48 -18.80 11.88
N GLN A 145 -11.08 -19.72 12.66
CA GLN A 145 -11.36 -19.51 14.08
C GLN A 145 -10.72 -20.61 14.94
N TRP A 146 -10.24 -20.23 16.12
CA TRP A 146 -9.70 -21.19 17.08
C TRP A 146 -10.82 -22.06 17.68
N ASN A 147 -10.50 -23.32 17.90
CA ASN A 147 -11.32 -24.30 18.60
C ASN A 147 -10.44 -25.04 19.61
N SER A 148 -11.07 -25.81 20.49
CA SER A 148 -10.35 -26.70 21.39
C SER A 148 -11.11 -27.99 21.64
N MET A 149 -10.38 -29.07 21.89
CA MET A 149 -10.95 -30.36 22.25
C MET A 149 -10.06 -31.07 23.27
N TYR A 150 -10.66 -31.91 24.10
CA TYR A 150 -9.91 -32.78 25.00
C TYR A 150 -9.68 -34.14 24.35
N TYR A 151 -8.43 -34.58 24.35
CA TYR A 151 -8.02 -35.91 23.91
C TYR A 151 -7.44 -36.69 25.08
N THR A 152 -7.76 -37.97 25.14
CA THR A 152 -7.06 -38.88 26.03
C THR A 152 -5.84 -39.41 25.30
N CYS A 153 -4.65 -39.19 25.86
CA CYS A 153 -3.40 -39.78 25.40
C CYS A 153 -3.46 -41.30 25.59
N GLN A 154 -4.03 -42.00 24.61
CA GLN A 154 -4.13 -43.44 24.63
C GLN A 154 -3.78 -43.97 23.24
N GLY A 155 -2.57 -44.52 23.10
CA GLY A 155 -2.17 -45.19 21.87
C GLY A 155 -2.98 -46.47 21.68
N TYR A 156 -3.65 -46.63 20.54
CA TYR A 156 -4.08 -47.96 20.10
C TYR A 156 -2.82 -48.82 19.92
N ASN A 157 -2.54 -49.69 20.91
CA ASN A 157 -1.40 -50.63 21.01
C ASN A 157 -0.08 -50.13 21.61
N GLU A 158 -0.01 -48.93 22.20
CA GLU A 158 1.20 -48.45 22.90
C GLU A 158 0.88 -48.21 24.38
N SER A 159 1.39 -49.09 25.23
CA SER A 159 1.35 -48.88 26.69
C SER A 159 2.45 -47.88 27.06
N GLY A 160 2.06 -46.73 27.63
CA GLY A 160 3.01 -45.76 28.21
C GLY A 160 2.94 -44.34 27.66
N VAL A 161 2.08 -44.04 26.68
CA VAL A 161 1.87 -42.66 26.19
C VAL A 161 1.14 -41.86 27.27
N THR A 162 1.73 -40.77 27.72
CA THR A 162 1.17 -39.84 28.71
C THR A 162 1.15 -38.43 28.14
N CYS A 163 0.31 -37.55 28.70
CA CYS A 163 0.39 -36.15 28.34
C CYS A 163 1.58 -35.52 29.06
N MET A 164 2.52 -34.96 28.30
CA MET A 164 3.66 -34.21 28.82
C MET A 164 3.84 -32.93 28.00
N ASP A 165 3.93 -31.79 28.68
CA ASP A 165 4.20 -30.48 28.08
C ASP A 165 3.32 -30.13 26.86
N GLY A 166 2.04 -30.50 26.90
CA GLY A 166 1.09 -30.19 25.82
C GLY A 166 1.17 -31.11 24.61
N ALA A 167 1.75 -32.31 24.75
CA ALA A 167 1.72 -33.35 23.73
C ALA A 167 1.55 -34.74 24.37
N CYS A 168 0.97 -35.69 23.63
CA CYS A 168 0.96 -37.10 24.01
C CYS A 168 2.29 -37.74 23.59
N ILE A 169 3.13 -38.14 24.54
CA ILE A 169 4.45 -38.77 24.30
C ILE A 169 4.73 -39.96 25.20
#